data_AF-A0A9E4FEQ6-F1
#
_entry.id   AF-A0A9E4FEQ6-F1
#
_cell.length_a   1.000
_cell.length_b   1.000
_cell.length_c   1.000
_cell.angle_alpha   90.00
_cell.angle_beta   90.00
_cell.angle_gamma   90.00
#
_symmetry.space_group_name_H-M   'P 1'
#
loop_
_entity.id
_entity.type
_entity.pdbx_description
1 polymer ?
#
loop_
_entity_poly.entity_id
_entity_poly.type
_entity_poly.pdbx_seq_one_letter_code
_entity_poly.pdbx_strand_id
1 'polypeptide(L)'
;MLVWVRLGSTCIEPHVAGPGTRRVDRLCSSAWEPKSGAAVAETVRIVPCPTCRKPVKWASENGYRPFCSERCRLIDFGAWADERYKIPGEEFEDISSDDMEEDQ
;
A
#
# COMPACT_ATOMS: atom_id res chain seq x y z
N MET A 1 47.41 16.31 38.53
CA MET A 1 47.11 15.04 37.83
C MET A 1 46.73 14.05 38.93
N LEU A 2 45.51 13.55 39.08
CA LEU A 2 44.45 13.23 38.14
C LEU A 2 43.11 13.67 38.75
N VAL A 3 42.27 14.28 37.91
CA VAL A 3 40.86 14.58 38.22
C VAL A 3 40.09 13.28 38.01
N TRP A 4 39.58 12.67 39.06
CA TRP A 4 38.57 11.62 38.95
C TRP A 4 37.21 12.16 39.37
N VAL A 5 36.32 12.19 38.39
CA VAL A 5 34.98 12.77 38.41
C VAL A 5 34.04 11.88 39.23
N ARG A 6 33.29 12.52 40.11
CA ARG A 6 32.19 11.95 40.90
C ARG A 6 31.12 11.40 39.96
N LEU A 7 30.61 10.19 40.20
CA LEU A 7 29.19 9.86 39.98
C LEU A 7 28.85 8.60 40.79
N GLY A 8 28.29 8.87 41.97
CA GLY A 8 27.85 7.86 42.92
C GLY A 8 26.67 7.07 42.38
N SER A 9 26.89 5.77 42.24
CA SER A 9 25.85 4.76 42.18
C SER A 9 25.58 4.31 43.61
N THR A 10 24.43 4.68 44.17
CA THR A 10 23.63 3.91 45.15
C THR A 10 22.34 4.67 45.41
N CYS A 11 21.23 4.25 44.81
CA CYS A 11 19.90 4.62 45.28
C CYS A 11 19.60 3.78 46.53
N ILE A 12 19.39 4.46 47.66
CA ILE A 12 18.95 3.88 48.92
C ILE A 12 17.41 3.85 48.87
N GLU A 13 16.81 2.67 48.81
CA GLU A 13 15.35 2.51 48.93
C GLU A 13 14.90 2.73 50.38
N PRO A 14 13.87 3.55 50.65
CA PRO A 14 13.12 3.46 51.89
C PRO A 14 11.98 2.46 51.73
N HIS A 15 12.05 1.40 52.53
CA HIS A 15 10.99 0.43 52.77
C HIS A 15 9.97 1.02 53.76
N VAL A 16 8.65 0.94 53.49
CA VAL A 16 7.55 0.57 54.45
C VAL A 16 6.13 1.05 54.04
N ALA A 17 5.24 0.04 53.96
CA ALA A 17 3.80 -0.07 54.30
C ALA A 17 2.69 0.79 53.66
N GLY A 18 1.63 0.08 53.25
CA GLY A 18 0.25 0.58 53.29
C GLY A 18 -0.74 -0.22 52.44
N PRO A 19 -1.75 -0.89 53.01
CA PRO A 19 -2.82 -1.53 52.26
C PRO A 19 -4.01 -0.58 52.06
N GLY A 20 -4.40 -0.40 50.80
CA GLY A 20 -5.71 0.12 50.40
C GLY A 20 -5.77 1.64 50.20
N THR A 21 -6.08 2.05 48.97
CA THR A 21 -7.22 2.92 48.64
C THR A 21 -7.40 2.96 47.12
N ARG A 22 -8.66 3.09 46.69
CA ARG A 22 -9.05 3.23 45.29
C ARG A 22 -8.66 4.61 44.75
N ARG A 23 -8.10 4.61 43.54
CA ARG A 23 -8.34 5.50 42.38
C ARG A 23 -8.24 7.03 42.63
N VAL A 24 -7.22 7.66 42.04
CA VAL A 24 -7.40 8.81 41.11
C VAL A 24 -6.29 8.75 40.04
N ASP A 25 -6.67 9.06 38.81
CA ASP A 25 -5.89 8.92 37.58
C ASP A 25 -4.55 9.66 37.61
N ARG A 26 -3.48 9.06 37.02
CA ARG A 26 -2.37 9.83 36.42
C ARG A 26 -1.49 9.00 35.48
N LEU A 27 -1.65 9.32 34.18
CA LEU A 27 -0.58 9.54 33.20
C LEU A 27 0.36 8.37 32.86
N CYS A 28 0.03 7.63 31.80
CA CYS A 28 1.04 7.15 30.86
C CYS A 28 0.56 7.49 29.43
N SER A 29 0.57 8.78 29.12
CA SER A 29 0.18 9.34 27.83
C SER A 29 1.38 9.75 26.97
N SER A 30 2.64 9.47 27.33
CA SER A 30 3.76 10.20 26.71
C SER A 30 4.94 9.34 26.26
N ALA A 31 4.70 8.19 25.62
CA ALA A 31 5.80 7.48 24.96
C ALA A 31 5.43 6.70 23.68
N TRP A 32 4.36 7.08 22.99
CA TRP A 32 4.14 6.60 21.62
C TRP A 32 3.51 7.67 20.71
N GLU A 33 3.89 8.92 20.90
CA GLU A 33 3.66 9.95 19.88
C GLU A 33 4.65 9.73 18.71
N PRO A 34 4.18 9.45 17.49
CA PRO A 34 5.06 9.48 16.33
C PRO A 34 5.54 10.92 16.13
N LYS A 35 6.86 11.12 16.15
CA LYS A 35 7.48 12.43 15.90
C LYS A 35 6.96 12.99 14.57
N SER A 36 6.22 14.08 14.67
CA SER A 36 5.44 14.78 13.64
C SER A 36 6.27 15.45 12.54
N GLY A 37 7.27 14.77 11.96
CA GLY A 37 8.19 15.46 11.05
C GLY A 37 8.90 14.66 9.96
N ALA A 38 8.76 13.33 9.89
CA ALA A 38 9.20 12.63 8.69
C ALA A 38 8.08 12.70 7.65
N ALA A 39 8.13 13.73 6.79
CA ALA A 39 7.36 13.73 5.56
C ALA A 39 7.72 12.46 4.79
N VAL A 40 6.85 11.45 4.86
CA VAL A 40 6.91 10.32 3.95
C VAL A 40 6.73 10.90 2.55
N ALA A 41 7.83 11.02 1.81
CA ALA A 41 7.80 11.42 0.42
C ALA A 41 7.09 10.29 -0.35
N GLU A 42 5.78 10.43 -0.50
CA GLU A 42 4.97 9.47 -1.23
C GLU A 42 5.36 9.52 -2.71
N THR A 43 6.11 8.50 -3.16
CA THR A 43 6.53 8.40 -4.55
C THR A 43 5.35 7.95 -5.40
N VAL A 44 4.64 8.90 -6.01
CA VAL A 44 3.53 8.61 -6.92
C VAL A 44 4.05 7.90 -8.16
N ARG A 45 3.57 6.67 -8.41
CA ARG A 45 3.92 5.89 -9.61
C ARG A 45 3.39 6.61 -10.86
N ILE A 46 4.23 6.77 -11.88
CA ILE A 46 3.84 7.35 -13.17
C ILE A 46 3.85 6.24 -14.22
N VAL A 47 2.76 6.11 -14.98
CA VAL A 47 2.64 5.13 -16.07
C VAL A 47 2.29 5.84 -17.39
N PRO A 48 2.68 5.32 -18.55
CA PRO A 48 2.24 5.85 -19.84
C PRO A 48 0.78 5.47 -20.12
N CYS A 49 -0.02 6.41 -20.59
CA CYS A 49 -1.35 6.14 -21.14
C CYS A 49 -1.25 5.17 -22.33
N PRO A 50 -1.96 4.03 -22.36
CA PRO A 50 -1.87 3.08 -23.46
C PRO A 50 -2.27 3.67 -24.82
N THR A 51 -3.25 4.58 -24.84
CA THR A 51 -3.82 5.15 -26.07
C THR A 51 -2.96 6.26 -26.68
N CYS A 52 -2.43 7.17 -25.85
CA CYS A 52 -1.75 8.39 -26.35
C CYS A 52 -0.36 8.63 -25.74
N ARG A 53 0.11 7.70 -24.89
CA ARG A 53 1.46 7.68 -24.29
C ARG A 53 1.80 8.84 -23.35
N LYS A 54 0.84 9.73 -23.04
CA LYS A 54 1.01 10.77 -22.02
C LYS A 54 1.31 10.15 -20.64
N PRO A 55 2.19 10.76 -19.82
CA PRO A 55 2.45 10.28 -18.47
C PRO A 55 1.24 10.52 -17.57
N VAL A 56 0.84 9.49 -16.81
CA VAL A 56 -0.33 9.48 -15.93
C VAL A 56 0.11 9.13 -14.51
N LYS A 57 -0.30 9.96 -13.55
CA LYS A 57 -0.16 9.66 -12.12
C LYS A 57 -1.07 8.50 -11.73
N TRP A 58 -0.51 7.47 -11.11
CA TRP A 58 -1.27 6.35 -10.55
C TRP A 58 -1.84 6.72 -9.18
N ALA A 59 -2.75 7.69 -9.16
CA ALA A 59 -3.35 8.24 -7.94
C ALA A 59 -4.88 8.21 -7.99
N SER A 60 -5.56 8.09 -6.84
CA SER A 60 -7.02 7.90 -6.74
C SER A 60 -7.84 8.99 -7.41
N GLU A 61 -7.29 10.19 -7.53
CA GLU A 61 -7.90 11.35 -8.16
C GLU A 61 -8.16 11.13 -9.65
N ASN A 62 -7.36 10.29 -10.32
CA ASN A 62 -7.66 9.90 -11.70
C ASN A 62 -8.55 8.65 -11.72
N GLY A 63 -9.84 8.86 -11.96
CA GLY A 63 -10.84 7.78 -12.11
C GLY A 63 -10.70 6.94 -13.37
N TYR A 64 -9.87 7.36 -14.33
CA TYR A 64 -9.71 6.69 -15.64
C TYR A 64 -8.39 5.94 -15.77
N ARG A 65 -7.62 5.75 -14.69
CA ARG A 65 -6.35 4.99 -14.72
C ARG A 65 -6.57 3.62 -15.39
N PRO A 66 -5.65 3.15 -16.27
CA PRO A 66 -4.34 3.73 -16.60
C PRO A 66 -4.37 4.85 -17.66
N PHE A 67 -5.54 5.28 -18.13
CA PHE A 67 -5.70 6.30 -19.17
C PHE A 67 -5.59 7.72 -18.61
N CYS A 68 -5.22 8.67 -19.48
CA CYS A 68 -5.12 10.09 -19.09
C CYS A 68 -6.46 10.82 -19.04
N SER A 69 -7.52 10.25 -19.63
CA SER A 69 -8.87 10.82 -19.68
C SER A 69 -9.90 9.78 -20.14
N GLU A 70 -11.18 10.08 -19.93
CA GLU A 70 -12.30 9.29 -20.43
C GLU A 70 -12.22 9.04 -21.95
N ARG A 71 -11.84 10.06 -22.73
CA ARG A 71 -11.67 9.95 -24.18
C ARG A 71 -10.73 8.81 -24.55
N CYS A 72 -9.58 8.69 -23.88
CA CYS A 72 -8.61 7.63 -24.18
C CYS A 72 -9.16 6.25 -23.81
N ARG A 73 -9.89 6.14 -22.68
CA ARG A 73 -10.59 4.90 -22.29
C ARG A 73 -11.59 4.45 -23.36
N LEU A 74 -12.38 5.38 -23.89
CA LEU A 74 -13.40 5.07 -24.90
C LEU A 74 -12.78 4.70 -26.26
N ILE A 75 -11.66 5.31 -26.64
CA ILE A 75 -10.93 4.93 -27.86
C ILE A 75 -10.39 3.51 -27.74
N ASP A 76 -9.78 3.17 -26.59
CA ASP A 76 -9.29 1.83 -26.33
C ASP A 76 -10.41 0.80 -26.42
N PHE A 77 -11.55 1.08 -25.77
CA PHE A 77 -12.75 0.26 -25.86
C PHE A 77 -13.27 0.12 -27.30
N GLY A 78 -13.30 1.20 -28.08
CA GLY A 78 -13.68 1.16 -29.50
C GLY A 78 -12.76 0.27 -30.33
N ALA A 79 -11.44 0.33 -30.09
CA ALA A 79 -10.49 -0.53 -30.79
C ALA A 79 -10.69 -2.02 -30.49
N TRP A 80 -11.14 -2.38 -29.28
CA TRP A 80 -11.57 -3.74 -28.96
C TRP A 80 -12.84 -4.14 -29.70
N ALA A 81 -13.86 -3.26 -29.69
CA ALA A 81 -15.11 -3.51 -30.40
C ALA A 81 -14.91 -3.66 -31.92
N ASP A 82 -13.94 -2.93 -32.48
CA ASP A 82 -13.56 -2.98 -33.90
C ASP A 82 -12.57 -4.10 -34.24
N GLU A 83 -12.30 -5.04 -33.30
CA GLU A 83 -11.36 -6.17 -33.47
C GLU A 83 -9.95 -5.76 -33.91
N ARG A 84 -9.51 -4.55 -33.55
CA ARG A 84 -8.16 -4.04 -33.85
C ARG A 84 -7.10 -4.70 -32.99
N TYR A 85 -7.48 -5.18 -31.81
CA TYR A 85 -6.63 -5.97 -30.93
C TYR A 85 -6.88 -7.44 -31.14
N LYS A 86 -5.81 -8.21 -31.38
CA LYS A 86 -5.84 -9.65 -31.58
C LYS A 86 -4.74 -10.29 -30.75
N ILE A 87 -5.08 -11.38 -30.09
CA ILE A 87 -4.10 -12.24 -29.41
C ILE A 87 -3.72 -13.30 -30.44
N PRO A 88 -2.44 -13.46 -30.80
CA PRO A 88 -2.02 -14.54 -31.68
C PRO A 88 -2.34 -15.88 -30.99
N GLY A 89 -3.10 -16.72 -31.69
CA GLY A 89 -3.36 -18.10 -31.26
C GLY A 89 -2.27 -19.04 -31.77
N GLU A 90 -2.05 -20.13 -31.06
CA GLU A 90 -1.43 -21.33 -31.62
C GLU A 90 -2.48 -22.04 -32.48
N GLU A 91 -2.06 -22.79 -33.50
CA GLU A 91 -2.98 -23.65 -34.26
C GLU A 91 -3.49 -24.73 -33.30
N PHE A 92 -4.76 -24.62 -32.89
CA PHE A 92 -5.42 -25.67 -32.12
C PHE A 92 -5.96 -26.70 -33.10
N GLU A 93 -5.59 -27.97 -32.92
CA GLU A 93 -6.27 -29.06 -33.61
C GLU A 93 -7.73 -29.08 -33.16
N ASP A 94 -8.66 -29.11 -34.12
CA ASP A 94 -10.10 -29.13 -33.85
C ASP A 94 -10.45 -30.37 -33.01
N ILE A 95 -10.58 -30.22 -31.69
CA ILE A 95 -11.14 -31.25 -30.82
C ILE A 95 -12.64 -31.31 -31.18
N SER A 96 -13.00 -32.21 -32.09
CA SER A 96 -14.37 -32.40 -32.55
C SER A 96 -15.28 -32.69 -31.37
N SER A 97 -16.41 -31.98 -31.29
CA SER A 97 -17.44 -32.11 -30.26
C SER A 97 -18.14 -33.47 -30.20
N ASP A 98 -17.79 -34.39 -31.10
CA ASP A 98 -18.40 -35.72 -31.21
C ASP A 98 -17.91 -36.72 -30.14
N ASP A 99 -16.89 -36.37 -29.34
CA ASP A 99 -16.34 -37.24 -28.26
C ASP A 99 -16.95 -36.97 -26.86
N MET A 100 -18.09 -36.27 -26.79
CA MET A 100 -18.82 -36.01 -25.53
C MET A 100 -20.12 -36.84 -25.36
N GLU A 101 -20.21 -38.03 -25.96
CA GLU A 101 -21.33 -38.97 -25.74
C GLU A 101 -20.84 -40.39 -25.38
N GLU A 102 -20.30 -40.60 -24.18
CA GLU A 102 -20.23 -41.93 -23.56
C GLU A 102 -20.13 -41.83 -22.02
N ASP A 103 -21.28 -41.63 -21.33
CA ASP A 103 -21.62 -42.22 -20.02
C ASP A 103 -22.78 -41.47 -19.32
N GLN A 104 -24.03 -41.83 -19.63
CA GLN A 104 -25.12 -42.24 -18.69
C GLN A 104 -26.51 -42.23 -19.32
#